data_AF-A0AA39RUA6-F1
#
_entry.id   AF-A0AA39RUA6-F1
#
_cell.length_a   1.000
_cell.length_b   1.000
_cell.length_c   1.000
_cell.angle_alpha   90.00
_cell.angle_beta   90.00
_cell.angle_gamma   90.00
#
_symmetry.space_group_name_H-M   'P 1'
#
loop_
_entity.id
_entity.type
_entity.pdbx_description
1 polymer ?
#
loop_
_entity_poly.entity_id
_entity_poly.type
_entity_poly.pdbx_seq_one_letter_code
_entity_poly.pdbx_strand_id
1 'polypeptide(L)'
;MSDRRIWTLEEEDVMISILEGIVAEGGRCDTGSFRSGTYEHVASKMREKINDINIIAKHVQNKMKRLKDEYSIAYDMFNTSGFGWDDTHKCVTVDGPEILEAYLKKHPNKNYTANRPFPHYERPVIVFGKDRATCSMAESAADALDHIGLEHEESNTVGFT
;
A
#
# COMPACT_ATOMS: atom_id res chain seq x y z
N MET A 1 -1.32 14.37 -18.36
CA MET A 1 -0.28 13.34 -18.57
C MET A 1 0.56 13.30 -17.30
N SER A 2 0.32 12.33 -16.43
CA SER A 2 1.06 12.23 -15.18
C SER A 2 2.48 11.76 -15.50
N ASP A 3 3.46 12.64 -15.28
CA ASP A 3 4.88 12.36 -15.38
C ASP A 3 5.22 11.17 -14.45
N ARG A 4 5.20 9.95 -15.02
CA ARG A 4 5.44 8.72 -14.27
C ARG A 4 6.95 8.58 -14.15
N ARG A 5 7.54 9.32 -13.21
CA ARG A 5 8.94 9.19 -12.81
C ARG A 5 9.27 7.71 -12.63
N ILE A 6 10.26 7.25 -13.38
CA ILE A 6 10.82 5.91 -13.24
C ILE A 6 11.74 5.96 -12.04
N TRP A 7 11.52 5.04 -11.09
CA TRP A 7 12.36 4.90 -9.91
C TRP A 7 13.36 3.79 -10.15
N THR A 8 14.64 4.07 -9.95
CA THR A 8 15.67 3.02 -9.92
C THR A 8 15.65 2.29 -8.59
N LEU A 9 16.28 1.11 -8.55
CA LEU A 9 16.47 0.36 -7.31
C LEU A 9 17.30 1.16 -6.30
N GLU A 10 18.30 1.91 -6.76
CA GLU A 10 19.13 2.77 -5.90
C GLU A 10 18.31 3.91 -5.27
N GLU A 11 17.46 4.58 -6.05
CA GLU A 11 16.60 5.64 -5.52
C GLU A 11 15.57 5.11 -4.52
N GLU A 12 14.99 3.94 -4.80
CA GLU A 12 14.06 3.27 -3.89
C GLU A 12 14.77 2.84 -2.60
N ASP A 13 15.96 2.26 -2.69
CA ASP A 13 16.77 1.85 -1.55
C ASP A 13 17.14 3.04 -0.64
N VAL A 14 17.59 4.14 -1.24
CA VAL A 14 17.91 5.37 -0.51
C VAL A 14 16.67 5.95 0.18
N MET A 15 15.53 5.97 -0.51
CA MET A 15 14.26 6.43 0.05
C MET A 15 13.88 5.59 1.28
N ILE A 16 13.91 4.26 1.16
CA ILE A 16 13.57 3.33 2.25
C ILE A 16 14.55 3.51 3.42
N SER A 17 15.85 3.62 3.14
CA SER A 17 16.88 3.84 4.16
C SER A 17 16.64 5.10 4.99
N ILE A 18 16.28 6.21 4.34
CA ILE A 18 15.98 7.47 5.04
C ILE A 18 14.73 7.31 5.92
N LEU A 19 13.70 6.62 5.40
CA LEU A 19 12.47 6.38 6.14
C LEU A 19 12.68 5.49 7.38
N GLU A 20 13.53 4.47 7.30
CA GLU A 20 13.91 3.65 8.44
C GLU A 20 14.59 4.47 9.53
N GLY A 21 15.50 5.39 9.16
CA GLY A 21 16.11 6.33 10.08
C GLY A 21 15.07 7.19 10.80
N ILE A 22 14.14 7.80 10.05
CA ILE A 22 13.06 8.62 10.62
C ILE A 22 12.19 7.83 11.59
N VAL A 23 11.90 6.56 11.29
CA VAL A 23 11.13 5.68 12.18
C VAL A 23 11.91 5.36 13.45
N ALA A 24 13.21 5.06 13.35
CA ALA A 24 14.07 4.79 14.49
C ALA A 24 14.21 6.01 15.42
N GLU A 25 14.16 7.22 14.87
CA GLU A 25 14.20 8.49 15.61
C GLU A 25 12.85 8.89 16.23
N GLY A 26 11.82 8.06 16.11
CA GLY A 26 10.48 8.38 16.65
C GLY A 26 9.72 9.42 15.81
N GLY A 27 10.03 9.53 14.53
CA GLY A 27 9.40 10.46 13.58
C GLY A 27 7.94 10.14 13.22
N ARG A 28 7.35 9.11 13.84
CA ARG A 28 5.91 8.82 13.74
C ARG A 28 5.12 9.60 14.80
N CYS A 29 3.89 9.95 14.50
CA CYS A 29 2.90 10.40 15.46
C CYS A 29 2.36 9.22 16.27
N ASP A 30 1.71 9.49 17.41
CA ASP A 30 1.04 8.48 18.25
C ASP A 30 -0.05 7.71 17.46
N THR A 31 -0.57 8.31 16.39
CA THR A 31 -1.52 7.70 15.44
C THR A 31 -0.87 6.77 14.41
N GLY A 32 0.45 6.56 14.47
CA GLY A 32 1.21 5.75 13.52
C GLY A 32 1.48 6.43 12.16
N SER A 33 0.95 7.63 11.93
CA SER A 33 1.19 8.41 10.70
C SER A 33 2.50 9.19 10.77
N PHE A 34 3.11 9.46 9.60
CA PHE A 34 4.24 10.38 9.52
C PHE A 34 3.83 11.82 9.82
N ARG A 35 4.73 12.59 10.42
CA ARG A 35 4.53 14.02 10.73
C ARG A 35 4.42 14.84 9.44
N SER A 36 3.77 16.00 9.53
CA SER A 36 3.81 16.97 8.44
C SER A 36 5.26 17.34 8.13
N GLY A 37 5.61 17.43 6.84
CA GLY A 37 6.98 17.71 6.39
C GLY A 37 7.90 16.48 6.27
N THR A 38 7.50 15.28 6.70
CA THR A 38 8.34 14.07 6.56
C THR A 38 8.73 13.80 5.10
N TYR A 39 7.78 13.87 4.16
CA TYR A 39 8.08 13.62 2.75
C TYR A 39 9.01 14.68 2.14
N GLU A 40 8.95 15.92 2.63
CA GLU A 40 9.86 16.98 2.23
C GLU A 40 11.26 16.76 2.77
N HIS A 41 11.36 16.33 4.03
CA HIS A 41 12.62 15.92 4.64
C HIS A 41 13.27 14.75 3.88
N VAL A 42 12.50 13.72 3.55
CA VAL A 42 12.98 12.59 2.74
C VAL A 42 13.46 13.06 1.37
N ALA A 43 12.67 13.88 0.66
CA ALA A 43 13.07 14.41 -0.64
C ALA A 43 14.36 15.25 -0.54
N SER A 44 14.53 16.03 0.54
CA SER A 44 15.76 16.78 0.79
C SER A 44 16.96 15.85 0.97
N LYS A 45 16.82 14.83 1.83
CA LYS A 45 17.88 13.85 2.10
C LYS A 45 18.26 13.04 0.86
N MET A 46 17.29 12.75 0.00
CA MET A 46 17.56 12.09 -1.29
C MET A 46 18.38 12.98 -2.22
N ARG A 47 18.09 14.29 -2.29
CA ARG A 47 18.90 15.25 -3.07
C ARG A 47 20.31 15.43 -2.53
N GLU A 48 20.52 15.22 -1.23
CA GLU A 48 21.87 15.21 -0.63
C GLU A 48 22.67 13.94 -1.00
N LYS A 49 21.99 12.80 -1.21
CA LYS A 49 22.63 11.50 -1.45
C LYS A 49 22.82 11.16 -2.93
N ILE A 50 21.94 11.63 -3.80
CA ILE A 50 21.93 11.30 -5.23
C ILE A 50 22.12 12.59 -6.02
N ASN A 51 23.20 12.65 -6.81
CA ASN A 51 23.48 13.81 -7.66
C ASN A 51 22.45 13.92 -8.80
N ASP A 52 22.11 15.16 -9.18
CA ASP A 52 21.19 15.48 -10.28
C ASP A 52 19.75 14.91 -10.15
N ILE A 53 19.35 14.51 -8.94
CA ILE A 53 18.01 13.96 -8.72
C ILE A 53 16.94 15.06 -8.62
N ASN A 54 16.01 15.10 -9.58
CA ASN A 54 14.83 15.95 -9.49
C ASN A 54 13.70 15.24 -8.72
N ILE A 55 13.76 15.34 -7.38
CA ILE A 55 12.74 14.77 -6.50
C ILE A 55 12.13 15.81 -5.56
N ILE A 56 10.81 15.73 -5.40
CA ILE A 56 10.01 16.56 -4.50
C ILE A 56 9.08 15.70 -3.66
N ALA A 57 8.54 16.26 -2.58
CA ALA A 57 7.71 15.55 -1.59
C ALA A 57 6.57 14.74 -2.24
N LYS A 58 5.90 15.28 -3.27
CA LYS A 58 4.82 14.58 -3.99
C LYS A 58 5.30 13.27 -4.64
N HIS A 59 6.54 13.23 -5.14
CA HIS A 59 7.10 12.03 -5.75
C HIS A 59 7.35 10.95 -4.70
N VAL A 60 7.91 11.34 -3.54
CA VAL A 60 8.13 10.45 -2.40
C VAL A 60 6.80 9.90 -1.88
N GLN A 61 5.80 10.77 -1.67
CA GLN A 61 4.48 10.36 -1.20
C GLN A 61 3.81 9.36 -2.16
N ASN A 62 3.84 9.63 -3.46
CA ASN A 62 3.27 8.72 -4.47
C ASN A 62 4.00 7.38 -4.51
N LYS A 63 5.33 7.40 -4.39
CA LYS A 63 6.13 6.18 -4.36
C LYS A 63 5.87 5.37 -3.10
N MET A 64 5.77 6.03 -1.94
CA MET A 64 5.40 5.40 -0.68
C MET A 64 4.03 4.73 -0.75
N LYS A 65 3.02 5.42 -1.31
CA LYS A 65 1.67 4.85 -1.49
C LYS A 65 1.71 3.58 -2.35
N ARG A 66 2.46 3.61 -3.45
CA ARG A 66 2.66 2.44 -4.33
C ARG A 66 3.39 1.30 -3.61
N LEU A 67 4.47 1.60 -2.91
CA LEU A 67 5.24 0.60 -2.16
C LEU A 67 4.37 -0.10 -1.09
N LYS A 68 3.52 0.67 -0.40
CA LYS A 68 2.56 0.13 0.58
C LYS A 68 1.52 -0.78 -0.07
N ASP A 69 0.98 -0.38 -1.22
CA ASP A 69 0.01 -1.16 -1.99
C ASP A 69 0.63 -2.46 -2.53
N GLU A 70 1.81 -2.38 -3.15
CA GLU A 70 2.58 -3.52 -3.64
C GLU A 70 2.91 -4.51 -2.51
N TYR A 71 3.33 -4.00 -1.34
CA TYR A 71 3.56 -4.83 -0.16
C TYR A 71 2.28 -5.50 0.34
N SER A 72 1.17 -4.76 0.44
CA SER A 72 -0.13 -5.30 0.87
C SER A 72 -0.61 -6.42 -0.04
N ILE A 73 -0.51 -6.23 -1.36
CA ILE A 73 -0.87 -7.23 -2.36
C ILE A 73 0.01 -8.47 -2.20
N ALA A 74 1.34 -8.30 -2.13
CA ALA A 74 2.28 -9.41 -1.96
C ALA A 74 2.04 -10.18 -0.65
N TYR A 75 1.77 -9.47 0.45
CA TYR A 75 1.43 -10.07 1.73
C TYR A 75 0.12 -10.88 1.66
N ASP A 76 -0.93 -10.31 1.09
CA ASP A 76 -2.23 -10.98 0.95
C ASP A 76 -2.14 -12.26 0.09
N MET A 77 -1.40 -12.22 -1.02
CA MET A 77 -1.15 -13.42 -1.82
C MET A 77 -0.33 -14.44 -1.06
N PHE A 78 0.77 -14.06 -0.41
CA PHE A 78 1.57 -14.99 0.40
C PHE A 78 0.77 -15.68 1.52
N ASN A 79 -0.28 -15.03 2.04
CA ASN A 79 -1.18 -15.61 3.04
C ASN A 79 -2.37 -16.38 2.44
N THR A 80 -2.47 -16.48 1.12
CA THR A 80 -3.50 -17.22 0.40
C THR A 80 -2.97 -18.60 -0.02
N SER A 81 -3.77 -19.65 0.18
CA SER A 81 -3.40 -21.01 -0.24
C SER A 81 -3.10 -21.07 -1.74
N GLY A 82 -1.99 -21.72 -2.11
CA GLY A 82 -1.56 -21.87 -3.50
C GLY A 82 -0.60 -20.78 -4.00
N PHE A 83 -0.18 -19.88 -3.10
CA PHE A 83 0.90 -18.94 -3.33
C PHE A 83 2.06 -19.24 -2.38
N GLY A 84 3.27 -18.93 -2.84
CA GLY A 84 4.51 -19.06 -2.10
C GLY A 84 5.34 -17.78 -2.14
N TRP A 85 6.50 -17.84 -1.49
CA TRP A 85 7.51 -16.77 -1.54
C TRP A 85 8.82 -17.35 -2.05
N ASP A 86 9.38 -16.75 -3.09
CA ASP A 86 10.73 -17.03 -3.56
C ASP A 86 11.70 -16.04 -2.94
N ASP A 87 12.50 -16.51 -1.97
CA ASP A 87 13.47 -15.66 -1.28
C ASP A 87 14.63 -15.22 -2.18
N THR A 88 14.95 -16.00 -3.20
CA THR A 88 16.07 -15.73 -4.11
C THR A 88 15.77 -14.55 -5.03
N HIS A 89 14.56 -14.53 -5.61
CA HIS A 89 14.08 -13.50 -6.52
C HIS A 89 13.25 -12.43 -5.80
N LYS A 90 13.02 -12.60 -4.49
CA LYS A 90 12.21 -11.74 -3.64
C LYS A 90 10.84 -11.45 -4.25
N CYS A 91 10.12 -12.50 -4.67
CA CYS A 91 8.81 -12.36 -5.33
C CYS A 91 7.80 -13.41 -4.85
N VAL A 92 6.50 -13.13 -5.04
CA VAL A 92 5.45 -14.11 -4.79
C VAL A 92 5.41 -15.10 -5.95
N THR A 93 5.45 -16.38 -5.62
CA THR A 93 5.28 -17.50 -6.55
C THR A 93 3.86 -18.02 -6.48
N VAL A 94 3.43 -18.68 -7.55
CA VAL A 94 2.10 -19.30 -7.63
C VAL A 94 2.26 -20.74 -8.09
N ASP A 95 1.56 -21.67 -7.44
CA ASP A 95 1.63 -23.10 -7.77
C ASP A 95 1.04 -23.41 -9.16
N GLY A 96 0.13 -22.57 -9.66
CA GLY A 96 -0.48 -22.73 -10.98
C GLY A 96 -1.21 -21.46 -11.47
N PRO A 97 -1.35 -21.28 -12.79
CA PRO A 97 -1.98 -20.09 -13.37
C PRO A 97 -3.44 -19.94 -12.93
N GLU A 98 -4.16 -21.04 -12.70
CA GLU A 98 -5.55 -21.06 -12.24
C GLU A 98 -5.75 -20.39 -10.87
N ILE A 99 -4.75 -20.49 -9.98
CA ILE A 99 -4.79 -19.88 -8.64
C ILE A 99 -4.64 -18.36 -8.76
N LEU A 100 -3.74 -17.90 -9.65
CA LEU A 100 -3.57 -16.49 -9.96
C LEU A 100 -4.84 -15.92 -10.60
N GLU A 101 -5.43 -16.61 -11.56
CA GLU A 101 -6.68 -16.19 -12.22
C GLU A 101 -7.85 -16.10 -11.24
N ALA A 102 -8.01 -17.10 -10.36
CA ALA A 102 -9.03 -17.09 -9.31
C ALA A 102 -8.83 -15.94 -8.33
N TYR A 103 -7.59 -15.62 -7.98
CA TYR A 103 -7.25 -14.47 -7.14
C TYR A 103 -7.57 -13.14 -7.82
N LEU A 104 -7.14 -12.94 -9.06
CA LEU A 104 -7.41 -11.71 -9.83
C LEU A 104 -8.91 -11.49 -10.05
N LYS A 105 -9.69 -12.58 -10.24
CA LYS A 105 -11.16 -12.49 -10.34
C LYS A 105 -11.83 -12.02 -9.04
N LYS A 106 -11.27 -12.38 -7.88
CA LYS A 106 -11.75 -11.91 -6.57
C LYS A 106 -11.27 -10.49 -6.26
N HIS A 107 -10.20 -10.04 -6.88
CA HIS A 107 -9.60 -8.72 -6.66
C HIS A 107 -9.42 -7.92 -7.97
N PRO A 108 -10.51 -7.50 -8.63
CA PRO A 108 -10.46 -6.86 -9.95
C PRO A 108 -9.70 -5.53 -9.98
N ASN A 109 -9.51 -4.89 -8.82
CA ASN A 109 -8.76 -3.64 -8.69
C ASN A 109 -7.24 -3.85 -8.49
N LYS A 110 -6.78 -5.10 -8.26
CA LYS A 110 -5.36 -5.41 -8.04
C LYS A 110 -4.69 -5.75 -9.37
N ASN A 111 -3.76 -4.90 -9.80
CA ASN A 111 -2.93 -5.16 -10.98
C ASN A 111 -1.65 -5.86 -10.51
N TYR A 112 -1.69 -7.18 -10.36
CA TYR A 112 -0.51 -7.98 -10.02
C TYR A 112 -0.02 -8.79 -11.21
N THR A 113 1.30 -8.89 -11.32
CA THR A 113 1.98 -9.78 -12.26
C THR A 113 2.82 -10.74 -11.43
N ALA A 114 2.53 -12.05 -11.51
CA ALA A 114 3.32 -13.07 -10.84
C ALA A 114 4.80 -12.98 -11.25
N ASN A 115 5.70 -13.34 -10.32
CA ASN A 115 7.16 -13.24 -10.48
C ASN A 115 7.70 -11.81 -10.62
N ARG A 116 6.91 -10.77 -10.34
CA ARG A 116 7.44 -9.41 -10.26
C ARG A 116 8.33 -9.28 -9.01
N PRO A 117 9.64 -8.98 -9.17
CA PRO A 117 10.53 -8.87 -8.03
C PRO A 117 10.12 -7.70 -7.14
N PHE A 118 10.13 -7.96 -5.84
CA PHE A 118 9.93 -6.98 -4.77
C PHE A 118 11.18 -6.99 -3.87
N PRO A 119 12.31 -6.46 -4.37
CA PRO A 119 13.65 -6.66 -3.80
C PRO A 119 13.80 -6.16 -2.37
N HIS A 120 12.90 -5.29 -1.92
CA HIS A 120 12.94 -4.73 -0.57
C HIS A 120 11.90 -5.32 0.38
N TYR A 121 11.22 -6.43 0.09
CA TYR A 121 10.06 -6.96 0.86
C TYR A 121 10.10 -6.83 2.39
N GLU A 122 11.26 -7.08 2.98
CA GLU A 122 11.44 -7.12 4.44
C GLU A 122 11.56 -5.72 5.07
N ARG A 123 11.98 -4.71 4.31
CA ARG A 123 12.24 -3.34 4.81
C ARG A 123 10.97 -2.49 5.01
N PRO A 124 9.97 -2.52 4.10
CA PRO A 124 8.68 -1.88 4.30
C PRO A 124 7.99 -2.29 5.60
N VAL A 125 8.21 -3.50 6.12
CA VAL A 125 7.69 -3.94 7.42
C VAL A 125 8.18 -3.04 8.56
N ILE A 126 9.44 -2.63 8.50
CA ILE A 126 10.07 -1.73 9.48
C ILE A 126 9.45 -0.32 9.33
N VAL A 127 9.25 0.12 8.08
CA VAL A 127 8.74 1.45 7.72
C VAL A 127 7.22 1.62 7.90
N PHE A 128 6.44 0.56 7.88
CA PHE A 128 4.99 0.61 8.10
C PHE A 128 4.55 0.06 9.46
N GLY A 129 5.42 -0.69 10.14
CA GLY A 129 5.11 -1.35 11.40
C GLY A 129 4.34 -2.65 11.21
N LYS A 130 4.34 -3.49 12.25
CA LYS A 130 3.64 -4.79 12.30
C LYS A 130 2.13 -4.67 12.45
N ASP A 131 1.61 -3.45 12.52
CA ASP A 131 0.22 -3.18 12.87
C ASP A 131 -0.71 -3.61 11.71
N ARG A 132 -1.33 -4.78 11.90
CA ARG A 132 -2.24 -5.43 10.96
C ARG A 132 -3.47 -4.56 10.61
N ALA A 133 -3.72 -3.45 11.31
CA ALA A 133 -4.93 -2.64 11.16
C ALA A 133 -4.82 -1.50 10.14
N THR A 134 -3.62 -1.00 9.79
CA THR A 134 -3.49 0.09 8.79
C THR A 134 -3.34 -0.40 7.35
N CYS A 135 -3.61 -1.69 7.11
CA CYS A 135 -3.94 -2.21 5.79
C CYS A 135 -5.42 -1.97 5.43
N SER A 136 -6.09 -1.04 6.12
CA SER A 136 -7.35 -0.48 5.63
C SER A 136 -7.06 0.26 4.34
N MET A 137 -7.35 -0.41 3.23
CA MET A 137 -7.68 0.18 1.95
C MET A 137 -8.81 1.20 2.16
N ALA A 138 -8.43 2.44 2.42
CA ALA A 138 -9.22 3.63 2.12
C ALA A 138 -8.19 4.59 1.49
N GLU A 139 -8.30 5.06 0.26
CA GLU A 139 -9.50 5.47 -0.47
C GLU A 139 -9.44 4.99 -1.93
N SER A 140 -10.54 4.40 -2.41
CA SER A 140 -11.04 4.74 -3.74
C SER A 140 -12.22 5.68 -3.51
N ALA A 141 -11.98 6.98 -3.65
CA ALA A 141 -13.01 8.00 -3.61
C ALA A 141 -13.84 7.95 -4.91
N ALA A 142 -14.76 7.00 -5.01
CA ALA A 142 -15.74 6.94 -6.10
C ALA A 142 -17.17 6.52 -5.67
N ASP A 143 -17.40 6.10 -4.42
CA ASP A 143 -18.74 5.69 -3.98
C ASP A 143 -19.09 6.32 -2.63
N ALA A 144 -19.46 7.58 -2.67
CA ALA A 144 -20.12 8.28 -1.57
C ALA A 144 -21.08 9.31 -2.14
N LEU A 145 -22.30 8.86 -2.46
CA LEU A 145 -23.57 9.58 -2.64
C LEU A 145 -24.54 8.48 -3.15
N ASP A 146 -25.46 7.93 -2.37
CA ASP A 146 -26.54 8.65 -1.69
C ASP A 146 -27.15 7.74 -0.61
N HIS A 147 -27.37 8.28 0.58
CA HIS A 147 -28.29 7.72 1.56
C HIS A 147 -29.12 8.87 2.14
N ILE A 148 -30.36 8.98 1.68
CA ILE A 148 -31.47 9.60 2.41
C ILE A 148 -32.58 8.54 2.31
N GLY A 149 -33.09 7.91 3.36
CA GLY A 149 -33.11 8.24 4.78
C GLY A 149 -34.55 8.07 5.25
N LEU A 150 -34.74 7.23 6.28
CA LEU A 150 -35.92 7.16 7.17
C LEU A 150 -37.20 6.56 6.50
N GLU A 151 -38.08 5.81 7.15
CA GLU A 151 -38.52 5.80 8.54
C GLU A 151 -38.92 4.38 8.98
N HIS A 152 -38.63 4.12 10.25
CA HIS A 152 -39.16 3.03 11.07
C HIS A 152 -40.62 3.34 11.44
N GLU A 153 -41.46 2.30 11.52
CA GLU A 153 -42.21 1.92 12.73
C GLU A 153 -43.67 1.47 12.51
N GLU A 154 -43.98 0.39 13.25
CA GLU A 154 -45.27 -0.06 13.81
C GLU A 154 -46.45 -0.48 12.90
N SER A 155 -46.64 -1.81 12.88
CA SER A 155 -47.79 -2.49 13.48
C SER A 155 -49.07 -1.67 13.65
N ASN A 156 -50.11 -2.03 12.89
CA ASN A 156 -51.44 -2.11 13.50
C ASN A 156 -52.26 -3.26 12.92
N THR A 157 -52.87 -4.00 13.84
CA THR A 157 -53.86 -5.05 13.65
C THR A 157 -55.14 -4.47 13.06
N VAL A 158 -55.85 -5.23 12.22
CA VAL A 158 -57.32 -5.30 12.23
C VAL A 158 -57.79 -6.64 11.66
N GLY A 159 -58.43 -7.44 12.51
CA GLY A 159 -59.40 -8.44 12.08
C GLY A 159 -60.79 -7.82 11.98
N PHE A 160 -61.62 -8.35 11.08
CA PHE A 160 -63.09 -8.46 11.05
C PHE A 160 -63.46 -8.82 9.60
N THR A 161 -64.33 -9.76 9.25
CA THR A 161 -65.34 -10.53 9.99
C THR A 161 -65.65 -11.78 9.17
#